data_AF-A0A923IZA3-F1
#
_entry.id   AF-A0A923IZA3-F1
#
_cell.length_a   1.000
_cell.length_b   1.000
_cell.length_c   1.000
_cell.angle_alpha   90.00
_cell.angle_beta   90.00
_cell.angle_gamma   90.00
#
_symmetry.space_group_name_H-M   'P 1'
#
loop_
_entity.id
_entity.type
_entity.pdbx_description
1 polymer ?
#
loop_
_entity_poly.entity_id
_entity_poly.type
_entity_poly.pdbx_seq_one_letter_code
_entity_poly.pdbx_strand_id
1 'polypeptide(L)'
;MRRRTLLVHQGITQVEFDPATGKELTKQKRLWSGTGGMFPEAPHLYRIGDYWYLMIAEGGTERGHSVSIARGPRPDGPFTGAPHNPLVTARGTDRPVQNSGHGDLVQLGDGSWGMVLLGTRPRSMTRAFAPIGRETFFTPVTWVDGWPHVEPVRLAERRPAEDLAITFPSEAPSSLH
;
A
#
# COMPACT_ATOMS: atom_id res chain seq x y z
N MET A 1 -7.68 -21.06 -34.85
CA MET A 1 -6.87 -21.09 -33.61
C MET A 1 -7.08 -19.80 -32.83
N ARG A 2 -7.87 -19.80 -31.75
CA ARG A 2 -7.98 -18.63 -30.86
C ARG A 2 -6.74 -18.63 -29.96
N ARG A 3 -5.88 -17.61 -30.08
CA ARG A 3 -4.79 -17.39 -29.12
C ARG A 3 -5.44 -17.24 -27.74
N ARG A 4 -5.23 -18.22 -26.86
CA ARG A 4 -5.42 -18.02 -25.42
C ARG A 4 -4.39 -16.98 -25.00
N THR A 5 -4.81 -15.73 -24.87
CA THR A 5 -4.04 -14.73 -24.15
C THR A 5 -4.06 -15.18 -22.69
N LEU A 6 -3.06 -15.97 -22.29
CA LEU A 6 -2.70 -16.05 -20.88
C LEU A 6 -2.48 -14.61 -20.43
N LEU A 7 -3.27 -14.12 -19.47
CA LEU A 7 -2.98 -12.86 -18.79
C LEU A 7 -1.65 -13.05 -18.05
N VAL A 8 -0.54 -12.80 -18.75
CA VAL A 8 0.77 -12.69 -18.13
C VAL A 8 0.84 -11.28 -17.58
N HIS A 9 0.73 -11.14 -16.26
CA HIS A 9 0.98 -9.87 -15.60
C HIS A 9 2.45 -9.47 -15.87
N GLN A 10 2.68 -8.42 -16.64
CA GLN A 10 3.99 -8.11 -17.24
C GLN A 10 4.96 -7.37 -16.31
N GLY A 11 4.70 -7.39 -15.00
CA GLY A 11 5.39 -6.53 -14.02
C GLY A 11 4.96 -5.06 -14.10
N ILE A 12 5.76 -4.21 -13.48
CA ILE A 12 5.58 -2.75 -13.49
C ILE A 12 6.20 -2.16 -14.75
N THR A 13 5.49 -1.19 -15.32
CA THR A 13 5.94 -0.42 -16.47
C THR A 13 5.78 1.08 -16.22
N GLN A 14 6.58 1.88 -16.90
CA GLN A 14 6.58 3.34 -16.78
C GLN A 14 6.67 4.01 -18.15
N VAL A 15 6.04 5.17 -18.24
CA VAL A 15 6.18 6.15 -19.33
C VAL A 15 6.49 7.51 -18.71
N GLU A 16 7.18 8.36 -19.45
CA GLU A 16 7.18 9.79 -19.18
C GLU A 16 5.87 10.40 -19.70
N PHE A 17 5.26 11.26 -18.89
CA PHE A 17 3.92 11.81 -19.12
C PHE A 17 3.95 13.32 -19.00
N ASP A 18 3.42 14.02 -20.00
CA ASP A 18 3.21 15.45 -19.96
C ASP A 18 1.81 15.75 -19.37
N PRO A 19 1.71 16.31 -18.15
CA PRO A 19 0.42 16.61 -17.53
C PRO A 19 -0.33 17.78 -18.17
N ALA A 20 0.35 18.65 -18.92
CA ALA A 20 -0.30 19.77 -19.60
C ALA A 20 -1.03 19.30 -20.88
N THR A 21 -0.46 18.34 -21.60
CA THR A 21 -1.02 17.83 -22.86
C THR A 21 -1.72 16.48 -22.74
N GLY A 22 -1.52 15.77 -21.63
CA GLY A 22 -2.06 14.42 -21.40
C GLY A 22 -1.40 13.35 -22.27
N LYS A 23 -0.18 13.60 -22.78
CA LYS A 23 0.50 12.71 -23.73
C LYS A 23 1.64 11.93 -23.08
N GLU A 24 1.78 10.68 -23.49
CA GLU A 24 2.98 9.88 -23.25
C GLU A 24 4.12 10.40 -24.13
N LEU A 25 5.26 10.75 -23.53
CA LEU A 25 6.44 11.26 -24.23
C LEU A 25 7.41 10.14 -24.65
N THR A 26 7.26 8.96 -24.05
CA THR A 26 8.13 7.80 -24.27
C THR A 26 7.31 6.53 -24.49
N LYS A 27 7.91 5.51 -25.12
CA LYS A 27 7.34 4.17 -25.13
C LYS A 27 7.36 3.55 -23.71
N GLN A 28 6.38 2.70 -23.43
CA GLN A 28 6.28 1.94 -22.19
C GLN A 28 7.55 1.11 -21.94
N LYS A 29 8.24 1.39 -20.82
CA LYS A 29 9.43 0.67 -20.38
C LYS A 29 9.08 -0.24 -19.20
N ARG A 30 9.57 -1.48 -19.22
CA ARG A 30 9.46 -2.40 -18.08
C ARG A 30 10.49 -2.05 -17.02
N LEU A 31 10.07 -2.03 -15.76
CA LEU A 31 10.92 -1.65 -14.62
C LEU A 31 11.29 -2.85 -13.76
N TRP A 32 10.30 -3.51 -13.17
CA TRP A 32 10.51 -4.58 -12.21
C TRP A 32 9.30 -5.52 -12.17
N SER A 33 9.56 -6.82 -12.08
CA SER A 33 8.53 -7.87 -12.05
C SER A 33 8.17 -8.33 -10.63
N GLY A 34 8.68 -7.64 -9.61
CA GLY A 34 8.53 -8.02 -8.22
C GLY A 34 9.48 -9.12 -7.77
N THR A 35 9.16 -9.77 -6.64
CA THR A 35 9.97 -10.85 -6.06
C THR A 35 9.55 -12.24 -6.54
N GLY A 36 8.62 -12.31 -7.49
CA GLY A 36 8.01 -13.55 -7.98
C GLY A 36 6.63 -13.85 -7.38
N GLY A 37 6.03 -12.90 -6.67
CA GLY A 37 4.63 -12.99 -6.25
C GLY A 37 3.68 -12.84 -7.44
N MET A 38 2.45 -13.34 -7.29
CA MET A 38 1.40 -13.08 -8.28
C MET A 38 0.95 -11.62 -8.22
N PHE A 39 0.52 -11.06 -9.36
CA PHE A 39 -0.05 -9.72 -9.44
C PHE A 39 0.84 -8.58 -8.87
N PRO A 40 2.06 -8.36 -9.42
CA PRO A 40 2.86 -7.20 -9.07
C PRO A 40 2.16 -5.90 -9.48
N GLU A 41 1.62 -5.17 -8.52
CA GLU A 41 0.73 -4.01 -8.72
C GLU A 41 1.08 -2.85 -7.77
N ALA A 42 0.24 -1.81 -7.68
CA ALA A 42 0.42 -0.66 -6.78
C ALA A 42 1.83 -0.01 -6.84
N PRO A 43 2.34 0.34 -8.03
CA PRO A 43 3.68 0.91 -8.14
C PRO A 43 3.74 2.33 -7.59
N HIS A 44 4.63 2.55 -6.62
CA HIS A 44 4.99 3.87 -6.13
C HIS A 44 6.50 4.09 -6.23
N LEU A 45 6.90 5.22 -6.82
CA LEU A 45 8.30 5.57 -7.05
C LEU A 45 8.70 6.74 -6.15
N TYR A 46 9.79 6.58 -5.40
CA TYR A 46 10.31 7.59 -4.49
C TYR A 46 11.77 7.91 -4.82
N ARG A 47 12.17 9.16 -4.67
CA ARG A 47 13.58 9.55 -4.60
C ARG A 47 13.94 9.85 -3.16
N ILE A 48 14.79 9.02 -2.55
CA ILE A 48 15.18 9.13 -1.14
C ILE A 48 16.71 9.01 -1.08
N GLY A 49 17.35 10.10 -0.66
CA GLY A 49 18.81 10.23 -0.77
C GLY A 49 19.28 10.05 -2.21
N ASP A 50 20.26 9.16 -2.40
CA ASP A 50 20.88 8.89 -3.70
C ASP A 50 20.15 7.82 -4.53
N TYR A 51 19.09 7.21 -3.99
CA TYR A 51 18.40 6.09 -4.63
C TYR A 51 16.98 6.45 -5.07
N TRP A 52 16.57 5.77 -6.13
CA TRP A 52 15.18 5.64 -6.52
C TRP A 52 14.63 4.32 -5.97
N TYR A 53 13.54 4.38 -5.21
CA TYR A 53 12.86 3.21 -4.65
C TYR A 53 11.56 2.97 -5.40
N LEU A 54 11.38 1.76 -5.93
CA LEU A 54 10.14 1.29 -6.52
C LEU A 54 9.47 0.31 -5.55
N MET A 55 8.38 0.74 -4.93
CA MET A 55 7.54 -0.09 -4.08
C MET A 55 6.36 -0.62 -4.88
N ILE A 56 5.96 -1.85 -4.60
CA ILE A 56 4.82 -2.53 -5.23
C ILE A 56 4.05 -3.34 -4.19
N ALA A 57 2.83 -3.75 -4.55
CA ALA A 57 2.14 -4.85 -3.90
C ALA A 57 2.28 -6.15 -4.71
N GLU A 58 2.29 -7.29 -4.02
CA GLU A 58 2.29 -8.61 -4.64
C GLU A 58 1.41 -9.58 -3.84
N GLY A 59 1.03 -10.69 -4.47
CA GLY A 59 0.23 -11.78 -3.91
C GLY A 59 -1.28 -11.63 -4.08
N GLY A 60 -1.73 -10.54 -4.71
CA GLY A 60 -3.15 -10.15 -4.83
C GLY A 60 -3.73 -9.63 -3.51
N THR A 61 -4.80 -8.84 -3.56
CA THR A 61 -5.39 -8.13 -2.40
C THR A 61 -6.14 -9.04 -1.39
N GLU A 62 -5.85 -10.34 -1.39
CA GLU A 62 -6.40 -11.35 -0.48
C GLU A 62 -5.35 -11.87 0.52
N ARG A 63 -5.42 -13.15 0.91
CA ARG A 63 -4.57 -13.76 1.96
C ARG A 63 -3.08 -13.79 1.59
N GLY A 64 -2.77 -13.65 0.30
CA GLY A 64 -1.42 -13.61 -0.24
C GLY A 64 -0.75 -12.24 -0.15
N HIS A 65 -1.50 -11.19 0.18
CA HIS A 65 -1.11 -9.80 -0.01
C HIS A 65 0.15 -9.41 0.76
N SER A 66 0.97 -8.59 0.13
CA SER A 66 2.25 -8.12 0.65
C SER A 66 2.68 -6.83 -0.04
N VAL A 67 3.62 -6.12 0.59
CA VAL A 67 4.37 -5.01 -0.02
C VAL A 67 5.81 -5.45 -0.24
N SER A 68 6.35 -5.18 -1.41
CA SER A 68 7.77 -5.42 -1.75
C SER A 68 8.39 -4.13 -2.26
N ILE A 69 9.70 -3.95 -2.06
CA ILE A 69 10.42 -2.77 -2.56
C ILE A 69 11.72 -3.17 -3.25
N ALA A 70 12.13 -2.36 -4.22
CA ALA A 70 13.42 -2.44 -4.88
C ALA A 70 14.02 -1.03 -4.99
N ARG A 71 15.35 -0.91 -5.15
CA ARG A 71 16.02 0.38 -5.37
C ARG A 71 17.00 0.35 -6.54
N GLY A 72 17.24 1.50 -7.16
CA GLY A 72 18.14 1.68 -8.29
C GLY A 72 18.72 3.10 -8.37
N PRO A 73 19.72 3.34 -9.23
CA PRO A 73 20.40 4.63 -9.34
C PRO A 73 19.60 5.67 -10.14
N ARG A 74 18.54 5.25 -10.84
CA ARG A 74 17.76 6.08 -11.78
C ARG A 74 16.26 5.76 -11.65
N PRO A 75 15.36 6.68 -12.03
CA PRO A 75 13.92 6.44 -11.97
C PRO A 75 13.47 5.30 -12.89
N ASP A 76 14.28 4.95 -13.88
CA ASP A 76 14.02 3.90 -14.87
C ASP A 76 14.87 2.63 -14.65
N GLY A 77 15.44 2.49 -13.44
CA GLY A 77 16.20 1.32 -13.00
C GLY A 77 17.66 1.28 -13.47
N PRO A 78 18.30 0.09 -13.46
CA PRO A 78 17.76 -1.18 -13.02
C PRO A 78 17.45 -1.18 -11.51
N PHE A 79 16.40 -1.89 -11.12
CA PHE A 79 16.00 -2.02 -9.71
C PHE A 79 16.49 -3.35 -9.14
N THR A 80 17.09 -3.30 -7.95
CA THR A 80 17.46 -4.48 -7.14
C THR A 80 16.52 -4.57 -5.95
N GLY A 81 15.89 -5.74 -5.75
CA GLY A 81 14.96 -5.97 -4.64
C GLY A 81 15.65 -5.85 -3.27
N ALA A 82 14.91 -5.35 -2.27
CA ALA A 82 15.37 -5.39 -0.88
C ALA A 82 15.62 -6.84 -0.42
N PRO A 83 16.68 -7.09 0.36
CA PRO A 83 17.05 -8.44 0.79
C PRO A 83 16.03 -9.09 1.73
N HIS A 84 15.24 -8.29 2.45
CA HIS A 84 14.23 -8.73 3.42
C HIS A 84 12.80 -8.61 2.90
N ASN A 85 12.60 -8.55 1.57
CA ASN A 85 11.25 -8.59 1.04
C ASN A 85 10.50 -9.89 1.44
N PRO A 86 9.17 -9.82 1.62
CA PRO A 86 8.33 -8.61 1.55
C PRO A 86 8.51 -7.71 2.79
N LEU A 87 8.38 -6.39 2.59
CA LEU A 87 8.44 -5.40 3.67
C LEU A 87 7.36 -5.61 4.73
N VAL A 88 6.13 -5.89 4.29
CA VAL A 88 5.01 -6.19 5.19
C VAL A 88 4.09 -7.22 4.56
N THR A 89 3.63 -8.17 5.37
CA THR A 89 2.58 -9.13 5.03
C THR A 89 1.94 -9.69 6.30
N ALA A 90 0.65 -10.02 6.22
CA ALA A 90 -0.05 -10.80 7.24
C ALA A 90 -0.23 -12.29 6.84
N ARG A 91 0.27 -12.68 5.66
CA ARG A 91 0.14 -14.03 5.11
C ARG A 91 0.67 -15.08 6.09
N GLY A 92 -0.12 -16.11 6.34
CA GLY A 92 0.27 -17.22 7.23
C GLY A 92 0.29 -16.86 8.71
N THR A 93 -0.31 -15.74 9.11
CA THR A 93 -0.37 -15.31 10.52
C THR A 93 -1.80 -15.20 11.02
N ASP A 94 -1.99 -15.19 12.34
CA ASP A 94 -3.28 -15.00 13.02
C ASP A 94 -3.54 -13.55 13.46
N ARG A 95 -2.72 -12.61 12.96
CA ARG A 95 -2.82 -11.17 13.27
C ARG A 95 -4.24 -10.64 13.05
N PRO A 96 -4.68 -9.67 13.86
CA PRO A 96 -6.05 -9.14 13.77
C PRO A 96 -6.32 -8.37 12.48
N VAL A 97 -5.28 -7.82 11.87
CA VAL A 97 -5.32 -7.21 10.53
C VAL A 97 -4.68 -8.18 9.55
N GLN A 98 -5.44 -8.58 8.55
CA GLN A 98 -5.07 -9.52 7.50
C GLN A 98 -5.01 -8.81 6.15
N ASN A 99 -4.48 -9.48 5.13
CA ASN A 99 -4.36 -8.96 3.77
C ASN A 99 -3.62 -7.59 3.70
N SER A 100 -2.67 -7.35 4.62
CA SER A 100 -1.87 -6.13 4.65
C SER A 100 -1.00 -6.02 3.39
N GLY A 101 -1.16 -4.93 2.65
CA GLY A 101 -0.48 -4.71 1.38
C GLY A 101 -0.86 -3.36 0.76
N HIS A 102 -0.46 -3.11 -0.49
CA HIS A 102 -0.78 -1.87 -1.21
C HIS A 102 -0.39 -0.63 -0.40
N GLY A 103 0.87 -0.61 0.06
CA GLY A 103 1.39 0.45 0.91
C GLY A 103 1.86 1.66 0.12
N ASP A 104 1.85 2.82 0.76
CA ASP A 104 2.45 4.07 0.30
C ASP A 104 3.31 4.65 1.45
N LEU A 105 4.59 4.94 1.17
CA LEU A 105 5.53 5.47 2.15
C LEU A 105 5.31 6.97 2.33
N VAL A 106 5.31 7.43 3.58
CA VAL A 106 5.16 8.84 3.93
C VAL A 106 6.24 9.25 4.92
N GLN A 107 6.91 10.37 4.64
CA GLN A 107 7.73 11.06 5.63
C GLN A 107 6.83 12.02 6.41
N LEU A 108 6.84 11.89 7.74
CA LEU A 108 6.06 12.72 8.64
C LEU A 108 6.73 14.09 8.86
N GLY A 109 5.99 15.02 9.44
CA GLY A 109 6.47 16.39 9.68
C GLY A 109 7.68 16.48 10.63
N ASP A 110 7.90 15.48 11.47
CA ASP A 110 9.06 15.36 12.37
C ASP A 110 10.27 14.65 11.71
N GLY A 111 10.15 14.28 10.43
CA GLY A 111 11.18 13.58 9.67
C GLY A 111 11.16 12.06 9.83
N SER A 112 10.37 11.51 10.75
CA SER A 112 10.16 10.06 10.87
C SER A 112 9.37 9.51 9.68
N TRP A 113 9.37 8.20 9.50
CA TRP A 113 8.70 7.55 8.37
C TRP A 113 7.55 6.66 8.84
N GLY A 114 6.54 6.58 7.98
CA GLY A 114 5.43 5.65 8.13
C GLY A 114 4.99 5.09 6.79
N MET A 115 4.05 4.16 6.86
CA MET A 115 3.38 3.59 5.70
C MET A 115 1.88 3.60 5.93
N VAL A 116 1.14 4.20 4.99
CA VAL A 116 -0.30 3.96 4.87
C VAL A 116 -0.50 2.72 4.01
N LEU A 117 -1.39 1.83 4.40
CA LEU A 117 -1.62 0.58 3.68
C LEU A 117 -3.04 0.08 3.93
N LEU A 118 -3.54 -0.77 3.02
CA LEU A 118 -4.82 -1.43 3.25
C LEU A 118 -4.64 -2.68 4.11
N GLY A 119 -5.73 -3.10 4.75
CA GLY A 119 -5.87 -4.39 5.39
C GLY A 119 -7.33 -4.75 5.57
N THR A 120 -7.61 -5.92 6.12
CA THR A 120 -8.98 -6.35 6.47
C THR A 120 -9.02 -6.87 7.90
N ARG A 121 -10.14 -6.70 8.58
CA ARG A 121 -10.38 -7.30 9.90
C ARG A 121 -11.41 -8.42 9.79
N PRO A 122 -11.01 -9.64 9.38
CA PRO A 122 -11.94 -10.74 9.27
C PRO A 122 -12.51 -11.11 10.65
N ARG A 123 -13.83 -11.28 10.71
CA ARG A 123 -14.56 -11.70 11.90
C ARG A 123 -15.11 -13.10 11.66
N SER A 124 -15.38 -13.84 12.73
CA SER A 124 -15.80 -15.27 12.80
C SER A 124 -14.68 -16.26 13.12
N MET A 125 -15.07 -17.45 13.57
CA MET A 125 -14.16 -18.57 13.85
C MET A 125 -13.32 -18.97 12.62
N THR A 126 -13.91 -18.92 11.43
CA THR A 126 -13.22 -19.29 10.19
C THR A 126 -12.36 -18.17 9.63
N ARG A 127 -12.55 -16.92 10.09
CA ARG A 127 -11.93 -15.71 9.54
C ARG A 127 -12.02 -15.66 8.00
N ALA A 128 -13.14 -16.18 7.47
CA ALA A 128 -13.35 -16.29 6.04
C ALA A 128 -13.72 -14.94 5.40
N PHE A 129 -14.39 -14.07 6.16
CA PHE A 129 -15.01 -12.85 5.64
C PHE A 129 -14.63 -11.61 6.47
N ALA A 130 -14.46 -10.48 5.77
CA ALA A 130 -14.29 -9.16 6.35
C ALA A 130 -15.47 -8.27 5.93
N PRO A 131 -16.49 -8.08 6.81
CA PRO A 131 -17.77 -7.47 6.41
C PRO A 131 -17.67 -5.99 6.02
N ILE A 132 -16.63 -5.29 6.49
CA ILE A 132 -16.38 -3.87 6.19
C ILE A 132 -15.38 -3.68 5.04
N GLY A 133 -15.01 -4.77 4.35
CA GLY A 133 -14.08 -4.72 3.24
C GLY A 133 -12.65 -4.38 3.65
N ARG A 134 -11.96 -3.65 2.78
CA ARG A 134 -10.57 -3.19 2.97
C ARG A 134 -10.60 -1.84 3.67
N GLU A 135 -9.81 -1.72 4.71
CA GLU A 135 -9.69 -0.55 5.58
C GLU A 135 -8.29 0.01 5.45
N THR A 136 -8.13 1.31 5.68
CA THR A 136 -6.81 1.96 5.69
C THR A 136 -6.22 1.92 7.08
N PHE A 137 -4.94 1.56 7.16
CA PHE A 137 -4.14 1.54 8.37
C PHE A 137 -2.87 2.37 8.18
N PHE A 138 -2.21 2.65 9.31
CA PHE A 138 -0.91 3.29 9.36
C PHE A 138 0.03 2.44 10.23
N THR A 139 1.29 2.32 9.82
CA THR A 139 2.33 1.62 10.60
C THR A 139 3.67 2.37 10.50
N PRO A 140 4.46 2.45 11.59
CA PRO A 140 5.76 3.12 11.55
C PRO A 140 6.76 2.39 10.66
N VAL A 141 7.70 3.16 10.11
CA VAL A 141 8.79 2.67 9.27
C VAL A 141 10.12 3.18 9.82
N THR A 142 11.07 2.27 10.01
CA THR A 142 12.46 2.61 10.33
C THR A 142 13.36 2.32 9.13
N TRP A 143 14.56 2.90 9.12
CA TRP A 143 15.52 2.69 8.04
C TRP A 143 16.78 2.04 8.58
N VAL A 144 17.19 0.93 7.94
CA VAL A 144 18.40 0.18 8.29
C VAL A 144 19.16 -0.09 6.99
N ASP A 145 20.43 0.29 6.93
CA ASP A 145 21.31 0.12 5.76
C ASP A 145 20.71 0.65 4.44
N GLY A 146 19.96 1.76 4.55
CA GLY A 146 19.28 2.39 3.42
C GLY A 146 18.06 1.62 2.91
N TRP A 147 17.47 0.75 3.71
CA TRP A 147 16.20 0.08 3.38
C TRP A 147 15.13 0.31 4.45
N PRO A 148 13.85 0.42 4.06
CA PRO A 148 12.76 0.55 5.01
C PRO A 148 12.46 -0.79 5.68
N HIS A 149 12.26 -0.75 6.99
CA HIS A 149 11.73 -1.83 7.82
C HIS A 149 10.35 -1.41 8.31
N VAL A 150 9.34 -2.21 7.96
CA VAL A 150 7.93 -1.89 8.21
C VAL A 150 7.41 -2.80 9.31
N GLU A 151 6.90 -2.22 10.39
CA GLU A 151 6.26 -3.01 11.44
C GLU A 151 4.93 -3.60 10.94
N PRO A 152 4.52 -4.79 11.44
CA PRO A 152 3.16 -5.28 11.21
C PRO A 152 2.12 -4.28 11.69
N VAL A 153 0.97 -4.22 11.03
CA VAL A 153 -0.14 -3.36 11.48
C VAL A 153 -0.59 -3.77 12.88
N ARG A 154 -0.47 -2.85 13.83
CA ARG A 154 -0.95 -3.00 15.21
C ARG A 154 -2.21 -2.17 15.39
N LEU A 155 -3.26 -2.78 15.91
CA LEU A 155 -4.48 -2.03 16.27
C LEU A 155 -4.21 -1.22 17.53
N ALA A 156 -4.55 0.07 17.49
CA ALA A 156 -4.57 0.89 18.69
C ALA A 156 -5.56 0.30 19.71
N GLU A 157 -5.28 0.50 20.99
CA GLU A 157 -6.24 0.17 22.04
C GLU A 157 -7.55 0.91 21.81
N ARG A 158 -8.65 0.18 21.90
CA ARG A 158 -9.97 0.78 21.78
C ARG A 158 -10.18 1.65 23.02
N ARG A 159 -10.19 2.97 22.82
CA ARG A 159 -10.66 3.89 23.87
C ARG A 159 -12.12 3.54 24.22
N PRO A 160 -12.51 3.62 25.50
CA PRO A 160 -13.91 3.47 25.87
C PRO A 160 -14.76 4.43 25.06
N ALA A 161 -15.99 4.03 24.74
CA ALA A 161 -16.92 4.93 24.08
C ALA A 161 -17.17 6.12 25.01
N GLU A 162 -16.98 7.32 24.51
CA GLU A 162 -17.41 8.54 25.21
C GLU A 162 -18.89 8.71 24.92
N ASP A 163 -19.72 8.74 25.97
CA ASP A 163 -21.15 9.04 25.82
C ASP A 163 -21.28 10.52 25.44
N LEU A 164 -21.51 10.78 24.16
CA LEU A 164 -21.79 12.12 23.67
C LEU A 164 -23.29 12.40 23.79
N ALA A 165 -23.69 13.17 24.80
CA ALA A 165 -25.03 13.70 24.89
C ALA A 165 -25.20 14.85 23.88
N ILE A 166 -25.80 14.55 22.72
CA ILE A 166 -26.18 15.58 21.74
C ILE A 166 -27.58 16.08 22.10
N THR A 167 -27.67 17.31 22.58
CA THR A 167 -28.96 18.01 22.73
C THR A 167 -29.26 18.77 21.45
N PHE A 168 -30.33 18.39 20.76
CA PHE A 168 -30.84 19.21 19.66
C PHE A 168 -31.66 20.37 20.24
N PRO A 169 -31.49 21.62 19.73
CA PRO A 169 -32.35 22.72 20.15
C PRO A 169 -33.81 22.40 19.83
N SER A 170 -34.71 22.72 20.76
CA SER A 170 -36.16 22.47 20.60
C SER A 170 -36.85 23.42 19.62
N GLU A 171 -36.17 24.50 19.22
CA GLU A 171 -36.72 25.52 18.33
C GLU A 171 -36.06 25.45 16.95
N ALA A 172 -36.89 25.39 15.92
CA ALA A 172 -36.44 25.57 14.55
C ALA A 172 -35.90 27.00 14.37
N PRO A 173 -34.82 27.23 13.60
CA PRO A 173 -34.29 28.57 13.35
C PRO A 173 -35.38 29.46 12.75
N SER A 174 -35.73 30.53 13.46
CA SER A 174 -36.80 31.47 13.10
C SER A 174 -36.33 32.49 12.06
N SER A 175 -35.73 32.06 10.96
CA SER A 175 -35.57 32.89 9.75
C SER A 175 -34.85 32.11 8.66
N LEU A 176 -35.61 31.67 7.66
CA LEU A 176 -35.14 31.72 6.27
C LEU A 176 -35.59 33.08 5.75
N HIS A 177 -34.66 34.03 5.70
CA HIS A 177 -34.76 35.24 4.89
C HIS A 177 -33.86 35.07 3.68
#